data_AF-A0A954X9H4-F1
#
_entry.id   AF-A0A954X9H4-F1
#
_cell.length_a   1.000
_cell.length_b   1.000
_cell.length_c   1.000
_cell.angle_alpha   90.00
_cell.angle_beta   90.00
_cell.angle_gamma   90.00
#
_symmetry.space_group_name_H-M   'P 1'
#
loop_
_entity.id
_entity.type
_entity.pdbx_description
1 polymer ?
#
loop_
_entity_poly.entity_id
_entity_poly.type
_entity_poly.pdbx_seq_one_letter_code
_entity_poly.pdbx_strand_id
1 'polypeptide(L)'
;MFRKVAGVWQQIAKLIADDAASTDEFGASISVSGDTAVIGVRLDDDDGNASGSAYMFREVAGVWQQIAKLTADDAAADDQFGNSVALSGDTAVIGALLDNDGGSESGSAYVFRELGGVWQQVAKLTANDAAAGDSFGSSVAINGDMVVIGADRDDDGGLNSGSAYVFRELGGVWQEIAKLTAADATADDHFGYSVSLSGDTAVIGAYFDDGGSSNSGSAYVFREVAGVWQQIAKLTAADAGANDRFGWSVSHSGDTAVIGAFFDDDGGNNSGSAYVFRELGGEWQQVAKLTTADATADDRFGYSVSVSGDTALIGAYFDDDGGINSGSAYVFDVVSGPVSLDFNSNGIPDECENDCNLNGVTDDIDIAGPTSEDCNLNELPDECELAGNDCNANTIPDECETDCNNNGTPDDCEVFADCNSNAIPDECELVGNDCNGNAVPDECDPDCNSNSLPDDCELFDDCNNNAIPDECELDGNDCNANTIPDECEID
;
A
#
# COMPACT_ATOMS: atom_id res chain seq x y z
N MET A 1 29.20 6.97 -15.99
CA MET A 1 29.09 5.99 -14.89
C MET A 1 29.65 6.55 -13.60
N PHE A 2 28.86 6.50 -12.54
CA PHE A 2 29.26 6.88 -11.19
C PHE A 2 29.08 5.68 -10.24
N ARG A 3 29.87 5.63 -9.18
CA ARG A 3 29.78 4.61 -8.13
C ARG A 3 29.99 5.23 -6.76
N LYS A 4 29.18 4.83 -5.78
CA LYS A 4 29.33 5.23 -4.37
C LYS A 4 30.49 4.42 -3.76
N VAL A 5 31.59 5.08 -3.41
CA VAL A 5 32.78 4.49 -2.77
C VAL A 5 33.00 5.19 -1.44
N ALA A 6 32.95 4.42 -0.34
CA ALA A 6 33.05 4.95 1.02
C ALA A 6 32.09 6.15 1.29
N GLY A 7 30.84 6.03 0.81
CA GLY A 7 29.79 7.04 0.99
C GLY A 7 29.81 8.19 0.00
N VAL A 8 30.80 8.28 -0.90
CA VAL A 8 30.94 9.39 -1.87
C VAL A 8 30.75 8.88 -3.30
N TRP A 9 29.92 9.56 -4.08
CA TRP A 9 29.79 9.29 -5.51
C TRP A 9 31.04 9.74 -6.27
N GLN A 10 31.61 8.82 -7.04
CA GLN A 10 32.79 9.07 -7.88
C GLN A 10 32.50 8.69 -9.32
N GLN A 11 32.92 9.53 -10.26
CA GLN A 11 32.91 9.17 -11.68
C GLN A 11 33.94 8.07 -11.92
N ILE A 12 33.50 6.91 -12.40
CA ILE A 12 34.37 5.76 -12.67
C ILE A 12 34.63 5.55 -14.17
N ALA A 13 33.71 6.00 -15.03
CA ALA A 13 33.86 5.93 -16.47
C ALA A 13 33.01 7.00 -17.17
N LYS A 14 33.50 7.46 -18.32
CA LYS A 14 32.73 8.18 -19.33
C LYS A 14 32.55 7.24 -20.51
N LEU A 15 31.30 6.93 -20.85
CA LEU A 15 30.98 6.06 -21.99
C LEU A 15 30.79 6.94 -23.23
N ILE A 16 31.35 6.50 -24.35
CA ILE A 16 31.25 7.14 -25.66
C ILE A 16 31.26 5.98 -26.66
N ALA A 17 30.37 6.02 -27.66
CA ALA A 17 30.42 5.07 -28.76
C ALA A 17 31.72 5.24 -29.58
N ASP A 18 32.29 4.14 -30.06
CA ASP A 18 33.53 4.13 -30.85
C ASP A 18 33.43 4.96 -32.15
N ASP A 19 32.21 5.07 -32.69
CA ASP A 19 31.80 5.75 -33.92
C ASP A 19 30.93 6.99 -33.68
N ALA A 20 30.82 7.47 -32.44
CA ALA A 20 29.93 8.57 -32.06
C ALA A 20 30.04 9.79 -33.01
N ALA A 21 28.93 10.20 -33.62
CA ALA A 21 28.83 11.47 -34.31
C ALA A 21 28.04 12.51 -33.51
N SER A 22 28.25 13.78 -33.84
CA SER A 22 27.66 14.91 -33.10
C SER A 22 26.15 15.06 -33.29
N THR A 23 25.57 14.32 -34.23
CA THR A 23 24.16 14.39 -34.64
C THR A 23 23.30 13.28 -34.05
N ASP A 24 23.91 12.24 -33.49
CA ASP A 24 23.22 10.95 -33.28
C ASP A 24 22.49 10.89 -31.93
N GLU A 25 22.66 11.91 -31.08
CA GLU A 25 22.08 12.01 -29.74
C GLU A 25 22.40 10.79 -28.86
N PHE A 26 23.68 10.41 -28.80
CA PHE A 26 24.16 9.37 -27.91
C PHE A 26 23.78 9.68 -26.45
N GLY A 27 23.04 8.75 -25.82
CA GLY A 27 22.52 8.95 -24.47
C GLY A 27 21.07 9.44 -24.41
N ALA A 28 20.35 9.40 -25.54
CA ALA A 28 18.92 9.72 -25.60
C ALA A 28 18.09 8.89 -24.60
N SER A 29 18.45 7.61 -24.42
CA SER A 29 17.87 6.72 -23.42
C SER A 29 18.94 5.79 -22.87
N ILE A 30 18.80 5.37 -21.61
CA ILE A 30 19.81 4.58 -20.91
C ILE A 30 19.12 3.57 -20.00
N SER A 31 19.60 2.33 -19.99
CA SER A 31 19.22 1.32 -19.00
C SER A 31 20.45 0.52 -18.56
N VAL A 32 20.46 0.08 -17.29
CA VAL A 32 21.59 -0.64 -16.69
C VAL A 32 21.06 -1.84 -15.92
N SER A 33 21.67 -3.00 -16.11
CA SER A 33 21.37 -4.23 -15.38
C SER A 33 22.69 -4.91 -15.00
N GLY A 34 22.97 -4.96 -13.70
CA GLY A 34 24.23 -5.50 -13.18
C GLY A 34 25.46 -4.76 -13.72
N ASP A 35 26.29 -5.48 -14.47
CA ASP A 35 27.53 -4.98 -15.08
C ASP A 35 27.36 -4.52 -16.54
N THR A 36 26.14 -4.55 -17.07
CA THR A 36 25.85 -4.27 -18.48
C THR A 36 24.93 -3.05 -18.59
N ALA A 37 25.18 -2.20 -19.57
CA ALA A 37 24.39 -1.02 -19.88
C ALA A 37 24.03 -1.00 -21.37
N VAL A 38 22.84 -0.50 -21.68
CA VAL A 38 22.38 -0.19 -23.04
C VAL A 38 22.15 1.32 -23.13
N ILE A 39 22.61 1.92 -24.22
CA ILE A 39 22.48 3.35 -24.51
C ILE A 39 21.84 3.51 -25.88
N GLY A 40 20.65 4.11 -25.93
CA GLY A 40 19.94 4.42 -27.16
C GLY A 40 20.43 5.70 -27.83
N VAL A 41 20.39 5.69 -29.16
CA VAL A 41 20.97 6.70 -30.06
C VAL A 41 20.00 6.88 -31.23
N ARG A 42 18.92 7.63 -30.98
CA ARG A 42 17.74 7.65 -31.87
C ARG A 42 17.95 8.33 -33.21
N LEU A 43 19.01 9.13 -33.36
CA LEU A 43 19.31 9.85 -34.60
C LEU A 43 20.55 9.32 -35.32
N ASP A 44 21.10 8.17 -34.90
CA ASP A 44 22.18 7.48 -35.64
C ASP A 44 21.73 7.25 -37.09
N ASP A 45 22.60 7.59 -38.05
CA ASP A 45 22.28 7.60 -39.46
C ASP A 45 23.03 6.56 -40.30
N ASP A 46 23.71 5.60 -39.65
CA ASP A 46 24.56 4.60 -40.32
C ASP A 46 23.78 3.65 -41.25
N ASP A 47 22.55 3.28 -40.86
CA ASP A 47 21.66 2.39 -41.63
C ASP A 47 20.50 3.15 -42.31
N GLY A 48 20.57 4.49 -42.36
CA GLY A 48 19.54 5.39 -42.91
C GLY A 48 19.35 6.60 -42.02
N ASN A 49 18.90 7.74 -42.57
CA ASN A 49 18.69 8.98 -41.81
C ASN A 49 17.83 8.71 -40.57
N ALA A 50 18.35 8.96 -39.36
CA ALA A 50 17.65 8.69 -38.10
C ALA A 50 17.02 7.29 -38.00
N SER A 51 17.69 6.29 -38.61
CA SER A 51 17.34 4.87 -38.43
C SER A 51 17.56 4.43 -36.99
N GLY A 52 18.56 5.01 -36.34
CA GLY A 52 18.83 4.85 -34.92
C GLY A 52 19.67 3.61 -34.61
N SER A 53 20.22 3.59 -33.40
CA SER A 53 21.09 2.52 -32.89
C SER A 53 20.99 2.38 -31.37
N ALA A 54 21.46 1.26 -30.84
CA ALA A 54 21.70 1.10 -29.40
C ALA A 54 23.08 0.49 -29.14
N TYR A 55 23.81 1.01 -28.17
CA TYR A 55 25.16 0.57 -27.85
C TYR A 55 25.19 -0.16 -26.51
N MET A 56 25.78 -1.35 -26.52
CA MET A 56 25.96 -2.17 -25.33
C MET A 56 27.34 -1.92 -24.74
N PHE A 57 27.39 -1.66 -23.44
CA PHE A 57 28.62 -1.55 -22.66
C PHE A 57 28.62 -2.57 -21.53
N ARG A 58 29.80 -3.10 -21.19
CA ARG A 58 29.97 -4.01 -20.04
C ARG A 58 31.19 -3.63 -19.21
N GLU A 59 31.05 -3.71 -17.89
CA GLU A 59 32.17 -3.61 -16.97
C GLU A 59 32.89 -4.93 -16.83
N VAL A 60 34.17 -4.97 -17.21
CA VAL A 60 35.04 -6.13 -17.02
C VAL A 60 36.24 -5.71 -16.19
N ALA A 61 36.40 -6.33 -15.02
CA ALA A 61 37.49 -6.06 -14.08
C ALA A 61 37.64 -4.56 -13.73
N GLY A 62 36.52 -3.85 -13.56
CA GLY A 62 36.51 -2.42 -13.19
C GLY A 62 36.57 -1.44 -14.35
N VAL A 63 36.59 -1.93 -15.60
CA VAL A 63 36.67 -1.08 -16.80
C VAL A 63 35.45 -1.31 -17.67
N TRP A 64 34.74 -0.22 -18.00
CA TRP A 64 33.64 -0.25 -18.95
C TRP A 64 34.16 -0.24 -20.39
N GLN A 65 33.63 -1.12 -21.23
CA GLN A 65 33.96 -1.24 -22.64
C GLN A 65 32.70 -1.41 -23.49
N GLN A 66 32.69 -0.87 -24.70
CA GLN A 66 31.66 -1.18 -25.69
C GLN A 66 31.81 -2.65 -26.11
N ILE A 67 30.71 -3.39 -26.09
CA ILE A 67 30.69 -4.82 -26.46
C ILE A 67 29.83 -5.10 -27.70
N ALA A 68 28.90 -4.21 -28.06
CA ALA A 68 28.11 -4.31 -29.29
C ALA A 68 27.53 -2.94 -29.70
N LYS A 69 27.26 -2.79 -31.00
CA LYS A 69 26.30 -1.85 -31.58
C LYS A 69 25.13 -2.70 -32.10
N LEU A 70 23.91 -2.33 -31.74
CA LEU A 70 22.67 -3.00 -32.11
C LEU A 70 21.92 -2.10 -33.09
N THR A 71 21.50 -2.68 -34.20
CA THR A 71 20.60 -2.08 -35.18
C THR A 71 19.50 -3.08 -35.53
N ALA A 72 18.33 -2.59 -35.92
CA ALA A 72 17.24 -3.45 -36.33
C ALA A 72 17.56 -4.20 -37.64
N ASP A 73 17.21 -5.48 -37.73
CA ASP A 73 17.41 -6.28 -38.96
C ASP A 73 16.71 -5.68 -40.20
N ASP A 74 15.65 -4.91 -39.96
CA ASP A 74 14.82 -4.21 -40.94
C ASP A 74 14.95 -2.68 -40.85
N ALA A 75 16.02 -2.16 -40.27
CA ALA A 75 16.25 -0.72 -40.07
C ALA A 75 15.92 0.09 -41.34
N ALA A 76 15.09 1.12 -41.17
CA ALA A 76 14.75 2.08 -42.19
C ALA A 76 14.95 3.52 -41.69
N ALA A 77 14.91 4.46 -42.63
CA ALA A 77 15.04 5.88 -42.29
C ALA A 77 13.85 6.34 -41.44
N ASP A 78 14.16 7.21 -40.47
CA ASP A 78 13.24 7.87 -39.56
C ASP A 78 12.56 6.96 -38.53
N ASP A 79 12.89 5.66 -38.44
CA ASP A 79 12.30 4.73 -37.44
C ASP A 79 12.66 5.10 -35.99
N GLN A 80 13.76 5.82 -35.79
CA GLN A 80 14.28 6.26 -34.48
C GLN A 80 14.51 5.12 -33.49
N PHE A 81 15.10 4.02 -33.95
CA PHE A 81 15.53 2.93 -33.06
C PHE A 81 16.47 3.44 -31.96
N GLY A 82 16.25 3.03 -30.72
CA GLY A 82 17.01 3.55 -29.58
C GLY A 82 16.39 4.81 -28.98
N ASN A 83 15.17 5.19 -29.38
CA ASN A 83 14.41 6.22 -28.68
C ASN A 83 14.21 5.86 -27.20
N SER A 84 13.81 4.62 -26.94
CA SER A 84 13.66 4.07 -25.60
C SER A 84 14.42 2.74 -25.49
N VAL A 85 15.02 2.46 -24.33
CA VAL A 85 15.76 1.22 -24.08
C VAL A 85 15.49 0.70 -22.67
N ALA A 86 15.38 -0.63 -22.54
CA ALA A 86 15.29 -1.31 -21.26
C ALA A 86 16.16 -2.58 -21.27
N LEU A 87 16.75 -2.92 -20.12
CA LEU A 87 17.66 -4.05 -19.98
C LEU A 87 17.34 -4.85 -18.71
N SER A 88 17.17 -6.17 -18.86
CA SER A 88 17.00 -7.11 -17.75
C SER A 88 17.90 -8.32 -17.99
N GLY A 89 19.01 -8.40 -17.25
CA GLY A 89 19.97 -9.49 -17.40
C GLY A 89 20.60 -9.51 -18.80
N ASP A 90 20.32 -10.58 -19.55
CA ASP A 90 20.84 -10.83 -20.90
C ASP A 90 19.89 -10.38 -22.03
N THR A 91 18.77 -9.73 -21.69
CA THR A 91 17.72 -9.35 -22.64
C THR A 91 17.53 -7.83 -22.64
N ALA A 92 17.64 -7.23 -23.81
CA ALA A 92 17.42 -5.79 -24.05
C ALA A 92 16.20 -5.59 -24.95
N VAL A 93 15.41 -4.55 -24.66
CA VAL A 93 14.30 -4.12 -25.51
C VAL A 93 14.58 -2.69 -25.95
N ILE A 94 14.41 -2.45 -27.25
CA ILE A 94 14.69 -1.15 -27.86
C ILE A 94 13.46 -0.70 -28.66
N GLY A 95 12.94 0.48 -28.36
CA GLY A 95 11.83 1.09 -29.07
C GLY A 95 12.27 1.85 -30.32
N ALA A 96 11.41 1.81 -31.34
CA ALA A 96 11.49 2.54 -32.60
C ALA A 96 10.10 3.11 -32.91
N LEU A 97 9.76 4.22 -32.24
CA LEU A 97 8.37 4.72 -32.20
C LEU A 97 7.82 5.20 -33.54
N LEU A 98 8.69 5.45 -34.53
CA LEU A 98 8.30 5.95 -35.85
C LEU A 98 8.41 4.88 -36.94
N ASP A 99 8.72 3.63 -36.56
CA ASP A 99 8.67 2.48 -37.46
C ASP A 99 7.29 2.34 -38.13
N ASN A 100 7.31 1.95 -39.40
CA ASN A 100 6.15 2.06 -40.28
C ASN A 100 5.53 0.72 -40.70
N ASP A 101 5.96 -0.40 -40.10
CA ASP A 101 5.57 -1.74 -40.57
C ASP A 101 4.14 -2.14 -40.20
N GLY A 102 3.59 -1.59 -39.11
CA GLY A 102 2.19 -1.73 -38.71
C GLY A 102 1.26 -0.67 -39.31
N GLY A 103 1.82 0.37 -39.93
CA GLY A 103 1.12 1.59 -40.36
C GLY A 103 2.08 2.78 -40.27
N SER A 104 1.74 3.92 -40.89
CA SER A 104 2.61 5.11 -40.79
C SER A 104 2.79 5.51 -39.32
N GLU A 105 4.02 5.54 -38.82
CA GLU A 105 4.35 5.85 -37.42
C GLU A 105 3.58 5.00 -36.41
N SER A 106 3.27 3.74 -36.76
CA SER A 106 2.65 2.79 -35.83
C SER A 106 3.61 2.41 -34.71
N GLY A 107 4.90 2.42 -35.01
CA GLY A 107 5.98 2.10 -34.09
C GLY A 107 6.20 0.59 -33.91
N SER A 108 7.38 0.25 -33.37
CA SER A 108 7.82 -1.11 -33.09
C SER A 108 8.75 -1.14 -31.87
N ALA A 109 8.91 -2.32 -31.27
CA ALA A 109 9.98 -2.59 -30.31
C ALA A 109 10.74 -3.87 -30.64
N TYR A 110 12.03 -3.90 -30.40
CA TYR A 110 12.91 -4.98 -30.80
C TYR A 110 13.56 -5.61 -29.58
N VAL A 111 13.52 -6.94 -29.51
CA VAL A 111 14.12 -7.70 -28.42
C VAL A 111 15.45 -8.26 -28.89
N PHE A 112 16.52 -7.95 -28.16
CA PHE A 112 17.84 -8.50 -28.34
C PHE A 112 18.21 -9.38 -27.14
N ARG A 113 18.87 -10.50 -27.39
CA ARG A 113 19.39 -11.38 -26.35
C ARG A 113 20.87 -11.69 -26.56
N GLU A 114 21.62 -11.75 -25.47
CA GLU A 114 23.00 -12.21 -25.51
C GLU A 114 23.07 -13.75 -25.59
N LEU A 115 23.49 -14.27 -26.74
CA LEU A 115 23.63 -15.70 -26.97
C LEU A 115 25.10 -16.03 -27.27
N GLY A 116 25.76 -16.70 -26.32
CA GLY A 116 27.16 -17.09 -26.45
C GLY A 116 28.13 -15.90 -26.52
N GLY A 117 27.80 -14.79 -25.84
CA GLY A 117 28.62 -13.57 -25.81
C GLY A 117 28.37 -12.62 -26.99
N VAL A 118 27.32 -12.86 -27.78
CA VAL A 118 26.93 -12.02 -28.93
C VAL A 118 25.48 -11.60 -28.76
N TRP A 119 25.20 -10.31 -28.88
CA TRP A 119 23.84 -9.77 -28.90
C TRP A 119 23.20 -10.01 -30.27
N GLN A 120 21.99 -10.57 -30.27
CA GLN A 120 21.25 -10.90 -31.50
C GLN A 120 19.79 -10.46 -31.34
N GLN A 121 19.19 -9.93 -32.40
CA GLN A 121 17.76 -9.69 -32.46
C GLN A 121 17.03 -11.05 -32.44
N VAL A 122 16.13 -11.23 -31.47
CA VAL A 122 15.34 -12.47 -31.31
C VAL A 122 13.85 -12.25 -31.59
N ALA A 123 13.36 -11.01 -31.53
CA ALA A 123 11.99 -10.67 -31.89
C ALA A 123 11.86 -9.19 -32.31
N LYS A 124 10.84 -8.93 -33.15
CA LYS A 124 10.21 -7.62 -33.35
C LYS A 124 8.79 -7.72 -32.78
N LEU A 125 8.42 -6.75 -31.96
CA LEU A 125 7.14 -6.65 -31.27
C LEU A 125 6.36 -5.50 -31.88
N THR A 126 5.10 -5.77 -32.22
CA THR A 126 4.12 -4.81 -32.74
C THR A 126 2.81 -5.06 -32.01
N ALA A 127 2.04 -4.00 -31.74
CA ALA A 127 0.69 -4.15 -31.21
C ALA A 127 -0.20 -4.95 -32.19
N ASN A 128 -1.06 -5.83 -31.69
CA ASN A 128 -2.00 -6.61 -32.51
C ASN A 128 -3.01 -5.73 -33.25
N ASP A 129 -3.31 -4.56 -32.68
CA ASP A 129 -4.23 -3.55 -33.19
C ASP A 129 -3.50 -2.32 -33.75
N ALA A 130 -2.19 -2.42 -34.02
CA ALA A 130 -1.36 -1.32 -34.49
C ALA A 130 -2.05 -0.49 -35.59
N ALA A 131 -2.13 0.82 -35.35
CA ALA A 131 -2.67 1.80 -36.25
C ALA A 131 -1.64 2.92 -36.53
N ALA A 132 -1.97 3.79 -37.48
CA ALA A 132 -1.05 4.83 -37.91
C ALA A 132 -1.02 5.98 -36.88
N GLY A 133 0.16 6.30 -36.37
CA GLY A 133 0.39 7.39 -35.43
C GLY A 133 0.49 6.96 -33.97
N ASP A 134 0.15 5.72 -33.62
CA ASP A 134 0.10 5.20 -32.24
C ASP A 134 1.43 5.35 -31.49
N SER A 135 2.54 5.40 -32.23
CA SER A 135 3.89 5.59 -31.69
C SER A 135 4.32 4.49 -30.70
N PHE A 136 3.94 3.23 -30.98
CA PHE A 136 4.34 2.08 -30.17
C PHE A 136 5.86 1.97 -30.03
N GLY A 137 6.37 1.80 -28.82
CA GLY A 137 7.80 1.81 -28.54
C GLY A 137 8.33 3.20 -28.14
N SER A 138 7.47 4.19 -27.93
CA SER A 138 7.88 5.50 -27.37
C SER A 138 8.46 5.35 -25.96
N SER A 139 8.02 4.34 -25.21
CA SER A 139 8.64 3.94 -23.96
C SER A 139 8.63 2.41 -23.82
N VAL A 140 9.66 1.86 -23.18
CA VAL A 140 9.79 0.41 -22.96
C VAL A 140 10.30 0.11 -21.55
N ALA A 141 9.77 -0.94 -20.93
CA ALA A 141 10.26 -1.50 -19.68
C ALA A 141 10.27 -3.03 -19.74
N ILE A 142 11.25 -3.66 -19.09
CA ILE A 142 11.40 -5.12 -19.06
C ILE A 142 11.74 -5.62 -17.65
N ASN A 143 11.10 -6.71 -17.24
CA ASN A 143 11.42 -7.47 -16.05
C ASN A 143 11.38 -8.96 -16.39
N GLY A 144 12.54 -9.60 -16.47
CA GLY A 144 12.65 -11.01 -16.83
C GLY A 144 12.05 -11.31 -18.21
N ASP A 145 10.95 -12.05 -18.23
CA ASP A 145 10.22 -12.49 -19.43
C ASP A 145 9.03 -11.60 -19.81
N MET A 146 8.84 -10.48 -19.12
CA MET A 146 7.72 -9.56 -19.31
C MET A 146 8.20 -8.20 -19.75
N VAL A 147 7.50 -7.61 -20.73
CA VAL A 147 7.79 -6.31 -21.31
C VAL A 147 6.52 -5.47 -21.32
N VAL A 148 6.62 -4.20 -20.96
CA VAL A 148 5.57 -3.19 -21.13
C VAL A 148 6.06 -2.15 -22.14
N ILE A 149 5.21 -1.80 -23.10
CA ILE A 149 5.55 -0.90 -24.20
C ILE A 149 4.47 0.16 -24.33
N GLY A 150 4.87 1.43 -24.28
CA GLY A 150 3.98 2.57 -24.47
C GLY A 150 3.66 2.84 -25.94
N ALA A 151 2.44 3.29 -26.19
CA ALA A 151 1.94 3.84 -27.45
C ALA A 151 1.12 5.10 -27.09
N ASP A 152 1.82 6.19 -26.78
CA ASP A 152 1.23 7.39 -26.16
C ASP A 152 0.32 8.19 -27.08
N ARG A 153 0.18 7.78 -28.34
CA ARG A 153 -0.69 8.42 -29.32
C ARG A 153 -1.79 7.50 -29.85
N ASP A 154 -1.90 6.29 -29.33
CA ASP A 154 -3.03 5.41 -29.62
C ASP A 154 -4.36 6.12 -29.32
N ASP A 155 -5.33 5.98 -30.22
CA ASP A 155 -6.56 6.77 -30.23
C ASP A 155 -7.84 5.98 -29.87
N ASP A 156 -7.68 4.73 -29.42
CA ASP A 156 -8.79 3.83 -29.05
C ASP A 156 -9.64 4.33 -27.87
N GLY A 157 -9.05 5.10 -26.94
CA GLY A 157 -9.75 5.74 -25.81
C GLY A 157 -10.18 7.19 -26.11
N GLY A 158 -9.88 7.72 -27.29
CA GLY A 158 -9.95 9.14 -27.65
C GLY A 158 -8.66 9.57 -28.35
N LEU A 159 -8.69 10.65 -29.14
CA LEU A 159 -7.51 11.13 -29.87
C LEU A 159 -6.30 11.27 -28.94
N ASN A 160 -5.20 10.54 -29.20
CA ASN A 160 -4.00 10.52 -28.35
C ASN A 160 -4.27 10.23 -26.86
N SER A 161 -5.31 9.43 -26.55
CA SER A 161 -5.54 9.00 -25.16
C SER A 161 -4.39 8.11 -24.68
N GLY A 162 -3.77 7.38 -25.60
CA GLY A 162 -2.63 6.53 -25.37
C GLY A 162 -2.98 5.16 -24.79
N SER A 163 -2.05 4.22 -24.94
CA SER A 163 -2.12 2.84 -24.44
C SER A 163 -0.76 2.33 -24.01
N ALA A 164 -0.75 1.24 -23.25
CA ALA A 164 0.45 0.44 -23.02
C ALA A 164 0.15 -1.05 -23.25
N TYR A 165 1.12 -1.77 -23.81
CA TYR A 165 0.95 -3.16 -24.19
C TYR A 165 1.90 -4.05 -23.41
N VAL A 166 1.38 -5.17 -22.92
CA VAL A 166 2.16 -6.15 -22.16
C VAL A 166 2.47 -7.34 -23.04
N PHE A 167 3.75 -7.65 -23.19
CA PHE A 167 4.24 -8.85 -23.84
C PHE A 167 4.87 -9.80 -22.83
N ARG A 168 4.72 -11.11 -23.03
CA ARG A 168 5.39 -12.15 -22.25
C ARG A 168 6.04 -13.19 -23.17
N GLU A 169 7.26 -13.62 -22.83
CA GLU A 169 7.95 -14.70 -23.52
C GLU A 169 7.39 -16.06 -23.05
N LEU A 170 6.64 -16.73 -23.92
CA LEU A 170 6.05 -18.04 -23.65
C LEU A 170 6.65 -19.09 -24.59
N GLY A 171 7.52 -19.94 -24.05
CA GLY A 171 8.16 -21.01 -24.82
C GLY A 171 9.14 -20.50 -25.89
N GLY A 172 9.80 -19.37 -25.63
CA GLY A 172 10.75 -18.73 -26.56
C GLY A 172 10.08 -17.84 -27.62
N VAL A 173 8.79 -17.54 -27.46
CA VAL A 173 8.03 -16.66 -28.37
C VAL A 173 7.39 -15.56 -27.54
N TRP A 174 7.62 -14.30 -27.91
CA TRP A 174 6.95 -13.15 -27.32
C TRP A 174 5.51 -13.06 -27.81
N GLN A 175 4.57 -12.91 -26.88
CA GLN A 175 3.15 -12.78 -27.16
C GLN A 175 2.60 -11.58 -26.41
N GLU A 176 1.79 -10.77 -27.08
CA GLU A 176 0.97 -9.75 -26.42
C GLU A 176 -0.08 -10.46 -25.55
N ILE A 177 -0.09 -10.16 -24.26
CA ILE A 177 -1.00 -10.75 -23.28
C ILE A 177 -2.04 -9.75 -22.75
N ALA A 178 -1.79 -8.45 -22.90
CA ALA A 178 -2.72 -7.41 -22.51
C ALA A 178 -2.47 -6.09 -23.25
N LYS A 179 -3.55 -5.33 -23.45
CA LYS A 179 -3.55 -3.89 -23.72
C LYS A 179 -4.10 -3.19 -22.48
N LEU A 180 -3.38 -2.20 -21.98
CA LEU A 180 -3.67 -1.41 -20.79
C LEU A 180 -4.09 -0.01 -21.24
N THR A 181 -5.24 0.44 -20.74
CA THR A 181 -5.76 1.80 -20.94
C THR A 181 -6.21 2.35 -19.59
N ALA A 182 -6.08 3.66 -19.38
CA ALA A 182 -6.65 4.30 -18.20
C ALA A 182 -8.18 4.13 -18.19
N ALA A 183 -8.74 3.78 -17.04
CA ALA A 183 -10.19 3.60 -16.88
C ALA A 183 -11.00 4.88 -17.18
N ASP A 184 -10.37 6.04 -17.02
CA ASP A 184 -10.87 7.38 -17.27
C ASP A 184 -10.19 8.07 -18.45
N ALA A 185 -9.61 7.30 -19.37
CA ALA A 185 -8.93 7.82 -20.57
C ALA A 185 -9.78 8.85 -21.32
N THR A 186 -9.15 9.97 -21.64
CA THR A 186 -9.70 11.05 -22.47
C THR A 186 -8.71 11.46 -23.56
N ALA A 187 -9.17 12.32 -24.47
CA ALA A 187 -8.34 12.78 -25.57
C ALA A 187 -7.16 13.62 -25.05
N ASP A 188 -5.99 13.40 -25.65
CA ASP A 188 -4.73 14.07 -25.37
C ASP A 188 -4.13 13.79 -23.98
N ASP A 189 -4.57 12.74 -23.26
CA ASP A 189 -3.95 12.36 -21.97
C ASP A 189 -2.53 11.77 -22.12
N HIS A 190 -2.23 11.20 -23.29
CA HIS A 190 -0.95 10.58 -23.62
C HIS A 190 -0.50 9.47 -22.63
N PHE A 191 -1.44 8.59 -22.24
CA PHE A 191 -1.12 7.42 -21.44
C PHE A 191 -0.10 6.52 -22.15
N GLY A 192 0.92 6.06 -21.43
CA GLY A 192 1.99 5.24 -22.02
C GLY A 192 3.20 6.06 -22.47
N TYR A 193 3.21 7.38 -22.26
CA TYR A 193 4.38 8.20 -22.57
C TYR A 193 5.63 7.76 -21.80
N SER A 194 5.46 7.37 -20.55
CA SER A 194 6.50 6.75 -19.75
C SER A 194 5.98 5.48 -19.10
N VAL A 195 6.80 4.43 -19.06
CA VAL A 195 6.45 3.14 -18.45
C VAL A 195 7.57 2.65 -17.56
N SER A 196 7.19 1.95 -16.50
CA SER A 196 8.10 1.22 -15.62
C SER A 196 7.50 -0.12 -15.25
N LEU A 197 8.32 -1.16 -15.12
CA LEU A 197 7.91 -2.54 -14.80
C LEU A 197 8.86 -3.14 -13.76
N SER A 198 8.31 -3.62 -12.63
CA SER A 198 9.03 -4.36 -11.60
C SER A 198 8.14 -5.47 -11.06
N GLY A 199 8.57 -6.73 -11.23
CA GLY A 199 7.75 -7.88 -10.87
C GLY A 199 6.47 -7.94 -11.70
N ASP A 200 5.32 -7.94 -11.03
CA ASP A 200 3.97 -8.00 -11.61
C ASP A 200 3.27 -6.64 -11.69
N THR A 201 3.97 -5.56 -11.36
CA THR A 201 3.41 -4.22 -11.24
C THR A 201 4.02 -3.31 -12.32
N ALA A 202 3.17 -2.53 -12.98
CA ALA A 202 3.56 -1.54 -13.97
C ALA A 202 3.06 -0.16 -13.53
N VAL A 203 3.89 0.87 -13.69
CA VAL A 203 3.53 2.27 -13.48
C VAL A 203 3.63 2.99 -14.82
N ILE A 204 2.56 3.68 -15.21
CA ILE A 204 2.40 4.24 -16.56
C ILE A 204 2.00 5.72 -16.45
N GLY A 205 2.78 6.61 -17.07
CA GLY A 205 2.53 8.04 -17.06
C GLY A 205 1.54 8.50 -18.15
N ALA A 206 0.72 9.48 -17.81
CA ALA A 206 -0.17 10.22 -18.70
C ALA A 206 -0.04 11.72 -18.37
N TYR A 207 0.98 12.36 -18.96
CA TYR A 207 1.51 13.65 -18.51
C TYR A 207 0.63 14.86 -18.89
N PHE A 208 -0.44 14.62 -19.63
CA PHE A 208 -1.45 15.62 -19.99
C PHE A 208 -2.82 15.37 -19.34
N ASP A 209 -2.97 14.29 -18.55
CA ASP A 209 -4.21 13.99 -17.85
C ASP A 209 -4.66 15.12 -16.91
N ASP A 210 -5.97 15.35 -16.85
CA ASP A 210 -6.62 16.43 -16.09
C ASP A 210 -7.03 16.01 -14.65
N GLY A 211 -6.48 14.92 -14.12
CA GLY A 211 -6.94 14.27 -12.87
C GLY A 211 -6.85 15.13 -11.60
N GLY A 212 -5.93 16.09 -11.54
CA GLY A 212 -5.78 17.04 -10.42
C GLY A 212 -6.10 18.49 -10.81
N SER A 213 -5.57 18.93 -11.95
CA SER A 213 -5.79 20.25 -12.55
C SER A 213 -5.59 20.15 -14.07
N SER A 214 -5.82 21.23 -14.82
CA SER A 214 -5.69 21.18 -16.28
C SER A 214 -4.26 20.85 -16.71
N ASN A 215 -4.11 19.71 -17.39
CA ASN A 215 -2.88 19.07 -17.79
C ASN A 215 -1.87 18.94 -16.64
N SER A 216 -2.33 18.73 -15.41
CA SER A 216 -1.45 18.46 -14.28
C SER A 216 -0.69 17.16 -14.46
N GLY A 217 -1.28 16.22 -15.20
CA GLY A 217 -0.79 14.88 -15.43
C GLY A 217 -1.15 13.90 -14.31
N SER A 218 -1.05 12.62 -14.62
CA SER A 218 -1.30 11.49 -13.72
C SER A 218 -0.33 10.33 -14.01
N ALA A 219 -0.21 9.41 -13.07
CA ALA A 219 0.40 8.10 -13.29
C ALA A 219 -0.55 6.99 -12.83
N TYR A 220 -0.57 5.87 -13.53
CA TYR A 220 -1.49 4.79 -13.29
C TYR A 220 -0.74 3.53 -12.92
N VAL A 221 -1.20 2.83 -11.90
CA VAL A 221 -0.60 1.58 -11.43
C VAL A 221 -1.46 0.42 -11.88
N PHE A 222 -0.84 -0.50 -12.60
CA PHE A 222 -1.45 -1.76 -13.01
C PHE A 222 -0.74 -2.92 -12.35
N ARG A 223 -1.49 -3.97 -11.97
CA ARG A 223 -0.93 -5.20 -11.42
C ARG A 223 -1.52 -6.42 -12.10
N GLU A 224 -0.67 -7.41 -12.38
CA GLU A 224 -1.12 -8.72 -12.84
C GLU A 224 -1.58 -9.58 -11.65
N VAL A 225 -2.88 -9.84 -11.57
CA VAL A 225 -3.47 -10.72 -10.55
C VAL A 225 -4.06 -11.94 -11.24
N ALA A 226 -3.51 -13.12 -10.94
CA ALA A 226 -3.93 -14.40 -11.51
C ALA A 226 -3.98 -14.42 -13.05
N GLY A 227 -3.02 -13.76 -13.71
CA GLY A 227 -2.90 -13.70 -15.17
C GLY A 227 -3.73 -12.60 -15.83
N VAL A 228 -4.35 -11.71 -15.04
CA VAL A 228 -5.15 -10.58 -15.55
C VAL A 228 -4.59 -9.27 -15.02
N TRP A 229 -4.32 -8.34 -15.92
CA TRP A 229 -3.90 -6.99 -15.56
C TRP A 229 -5.08 -6.13 -15.13
N GLN A 230 -4.93 -5.43 -14.01
CA GLN A 230 -5.95 -4.56 -13.45
C GLN A 230 -5.32 -3.23 -13.07
N GLN A 231 -6.00 -2.11 -13.36
CA GLN A 231 -5.66 -0.82 -12.78
C GLN A 231 -6.00 -0.85 -11.29
N ILE A 232 -5.00 -0.71 -10.42
CA ILE A 232 -5.17 -0.73 -8.97
C ILE A 232 -5.10 0.66 -8.35
N ALA A 233 -4.47 1.63 -9.03
CA ALA A 233 -4.40 3.01 -8.54
C ALA A 233 -4.28 4.03 -9.69
N LYS A 234 -4.73 5.25 -9.42
CA LYS A 234 -4.40 6.48 -10.14
C LYS A 234 -3.69 7.41 -9.16
N LEU A 235 -2.48 7.83 -9.51
CA LEU A 235 -1.60 8.68 -8.72
C LEU A 235 -1.63 10.09 -9.28
N THR A 236 -1.89 11.05 -8.42
CA THR A 236 -1.82 12.49 -8.72
C THR A 236 -1.01 13.19 -7.62
N ALA A 237 -0.32 14.27 -7.97
CA ALA A 237 0.37 15.10 -6.98
C ALA A 237 -0.67 15.77 -6.05
N ALA A 238 -0.42 15.74 -4.74
CA ALA A 238 -1.28 16.36 -3.72
C ALA A 238 -1.44 17.88 -3.90
N ASP A 239 -0.47 18.52 -4.54
CA ASP A 239 -0.34 19.93 -4.86
C ASP A 239 -0.43 20.21 -6.37
N ALA A 240 -1.02 19.29 -7.14
CA ALA A 240 -1.13 19.37 -8.60
C ALA A 240 -1.50 20.77 -9.13
N GLY A 241 -0.55 21.41 -9.79
CA GLY A 241 -0.70 22.64 -10.56
C GLY A 241 -1.07 22.38 -12.02
N ALA A 242 -1.52 23.43 -12.70
CA ALA A 242 -1.88 23.34 -14.12
C ALA A 242 -0.62 23.30 -14.98
N ASN A 243 -0.49 22.29 -15.84
CA ASN A 243 0.67 22.03 -16.70
C ASN A 243 1.94 21.56 -15.98
N ASP A 244 1.87 21.07 -14.75
CA ASP A 244 3.06 20.53 -14.03
C ASP A 244 3.63 19.28 -14.71
N ARG A 245 2.76 18.56 -15.44
CA ARG A 245 3.07 17.38 -16.25
C ARG A 245 3.63 16.21 -15.44
N PHE A 246 3.01 15.97 -14.30
CA PHE A 246 3.19 14.76 -13.51
C PHE A 246 2.97 13.51 -14.38
N GLY A 247 3.84 12.51 -14.27
CA GLY A 247 3.81 11.33 -15.15
C GLY A 247 4.64 11.49 -16.42
N TRP A 248 5.35 12.61 -16.58
CA TRP A 248 6.33 12.78 -17.67
C TRP A 248 7.41 11.69 -17.65
N SER A 249 7.92 11.38 -16.46
CA SER A 249 8.82 10.25 -16.25
C SER A 249 8.37 9.44 -15.04
N VAL A 250 8.46 8.12 -15.13
CA VAL A 250 8.08 7.20 -14.05
C VAL A 250 9.15 6.14 -13.88
N SER A 251 9.42 5.76 -12.63
CA SER A 251 10.25 4.62 -12.28
C SER A 251 9.74 4.03 -10.98
N HIS A 252 9.73 2.70 -10.85
CA HIS A 252 9.41 2.05 -9.59
C HIS A 252 10.31 0.86 -9.29
N SER A 253 10.45 0.56 -8.01
CA SER A 253 11.20 -0.57 -7.50
C SER A 253 10.49 -1.09 -6.25
N GLY A 254 9.98 -2.32 -6.33
CA GLY A 254 9.16 -2.87 -5.24
C GLY A 254 7.92 -2.03 -4.97
N ASP A 255 7.76 -1.59 -3.73
CA ASP A 255 6.64 -0.80 -3.23
C ASP A 255 6.79 0.71 -3.48
N THR A 256 7.89 1.18 -4.08
CA THR A 256 8.22 2.59 -4.19
C THR A 256 8.22 3.03 -5.65
N ALA A 257 7.46 4.08 -5.95
CA ALA A 257 7.42 4.73 -7.25
C ALA A 257 7.90 6.18 -7.14
N VAL A 258 8.67 6.63 -8.13
CA VAL A 258 9.08 8.02 -8.29
C VAL A 258 8.53 8.53 -9.62
N ILE A 259 7.83 9.66 -9.57
CA ILE A 259 7.20 10.29 -10.73
C ILE A 259 7.71 11.72 -10.89
N GLY A 260 8.14 12.08 -12.09
CA GLY A 260 8.60 13.43 -12.43
C GLY A 260 7.47 14.35 -12.92
N ALA A 261 7.56 15.63 -12.55
CA ALA A 261 6.73 16.74 -13.01
C ALA A 261 7.62 17.95 -13.30
N PHE A 262 8.29 17.94 -14.46
CA PHE A 262 9.37 18.87 -14.77
C PHE A 262 8.94 20.31 -15.09
N PHE A 263 7.63 20.58 -15.12
CA PHE A 263 7.04 21.90 -15.30
C PHE A 263 6.46 22.49 -14.00
N ASP A 264 6.45 21.73 -12.90
CA ASP A 264 6.08 22.21 -11.57
C ASP A 264 6.87 23.48 -11.20
N ASP A 265 6.21 24.45 -10.57
CA ASP A 265 6.74 25.81 -10.37
C ASP A 265 6.96 26.22 -8.91
N ASP A 266 6.92 25.28 -7.96
CA ASP A 266 7.06 25.56 -6.53
C ASP A 266 8.46 26.05 -6.11
N GLY A 267 9.50 25.63 -6.85
CA GLY A 267 10.88 26.11 -6.69
C GLY A 267 11.19 27.36 -7.53
N GLY A 268 10.23 27.85 -8.31
CA GLY A 268 10.40 28.87 -9.35
C GLY A 268 9.78 28.41 -10.66
N ASN A 269 9.48 29.34 -11.58
CA ASN A 269 8.80 29.02 -12.84
C ASN A 269 9.48 27.83 -13.56
N ASN A 270 8.78 26.70 -13.68
CA ASN A 270 9.29 25.48 -14.28
C ASN A 270 10.58 24.90 -13.64
N SER A 271 10.79 25.09 -12.34
CA SER A 271 11.91 24.47 -11.64
C SER A 271 11.84 22.95 -11.68
N GLY A 272 10.61 22.42 -11.70
CA GLY A 272 10.31 21.01 -11.72
C GLY A 272 10.36 20.38 -10.33
N SER A 273 9.67 19.24 -10.21
CA SER A 273 9.56 18.44 -8.98
C SER A 273 9.55 16.95 -9.32
N ALA A 274 9.87 16.11 -8.33
CA ALA A 274 9.63 14.67 -8.40
C ALA A 274 8.88 14.21 -7.15
N TYR A 275 8.04 13.21 -7.28
CA TYR A 275 7.13 12.76 -6.23
C TYR A 275 7.38 11.30 -5.92
N VAL A 276 7.42 10.97 -4.63
CA VAL A 276 7.62 9.60 -4.15
C VAL A 276 6.30 9.06 -3.64
N PHE A 277 5.86 7.95 -4.21
CA PHE A 277 4.71 7.20 -3.78
C PHE A 277 5.15 5.85 -3.22
N ARG A 278 4.46 5.38 -2.19
CA ARG A 278 4.65 4.03 -1.64
C ARG A 278 3.34 3.28 -1.52
N GLU A 279 3.37 1.97 -1.75
CA GLU A 279 2.25 1.08 -1.48
C GLU A 279 2.26 0.62 -0.02
N LEU A 280 1.30 1.13 0.77
CA LEU A 280 1.17 0.90 2.21
C LEU A 280 -0.21 0.34 2.51
N GLY A 281 -0.26 -0.81 3.19
CA GLY A 281 -1.55 -1.48 3.47
C GLY A 281 -2.35 -1.87 2.22
N GLY A 282 -1.70 -1.96 1.05
CA GLY A 282 -2.36 -2.24 -0.24
C GLY A 282 -2.83 -0.99 -1.00
N GLU A 283 -2.57 0.21 -0.49
CA GLU A 283 -2.94 1.49 -1.11
C GLU A 283 -1.70 2.31 -1.46
N TRP A 284 -1.71 3.01 -2.59
CA TRP A 284 -0.60 3.88 -2.98
C TRP A 284 -0.76 5.29 -2.40
N GLN A 285 0.24 5.75 -1.66
CA GLN A 285 0.22 7.05 -0.98
C GLN A 285 1.43 7.89 -1.37
N GLN A 286 1.23 9.19 -1.60
CA GLN A 286 2.33 10.13 -1.76
C GLN A 286 3.03 10.33 -0.41
N VAL A 287 4.28 9.90 -0.28
CA VAL A 287 5.06 10.02 0.97
C VAL A 287 6.06 11.17 0.94
N ALA A 288 6.42 11.68 -0.23
CA ALA A 288 7.31 12.83 -0.35
C ALA A 288 7.14 13.58 -1.68
N LYS A 289 7.47 14.87 -1.63
CA LYS A 289 7.84 15.69 -2.79
C LYS A 289 9.32 16.01 -2.69
N LEU A 290 10.06 15.72 -3.75
CA LEU A 290 11.49 15.99 -3.90
C LEU A 290 11.64 17.26 -4.73
N THR A 291 12.37 18.20 -4.15
CA THR A 291 12.87 19.42 -4.80
C THR A 291 14.34 19.58 -4.41
N THR A 292 15.01 20.57 -5.00
CA THR A 292 16.40 20.88 -4.67
C THR A 292 16.51 22.26 -4.03
N ALA A 293 17.48 22.46 -3.15
CA ALA A 293 17.65 23.74 -2.44
C ALA A 293 18.18 24.86 -3.35
N ASP A 294 18.79 24.47 -4.45
CA ASP A 294 19.26 25.30 -5.56
C ASP A 294 18.22 25.44 -6.67
N ALA A 295 17.01 24.88 -6.54
CA ALA A 295 15.99 24.96 -7.57
C ALA A 295 15.76 26.40 -8.03
N THR A 296 15.95 26.63 -9.33
CA THR A 296 15.71 27.89 -10.01
C THR A 296 14.78 27.71 -11.21
N ALA A 297 14.41 28.82 -11.84
CA ALA A 297 13.49 28.79 -12.96
C ALA A 297 14.10 28.04 -14.16
N ASP A 298 13.28 27.18 -14.77
CA ASP A 298 13.61 26.38 -15.96
C ASP A 298 14.66 25.27 -15.78
N ASP A 299 15.05 24.88 -14.56
CA ASP A 299 16.00 23.77 -14.33
C ASP A 299 15.47 22.39 -14.78
N ARG A 300 14.15 22.22 -14.80
CA ARG A 300 13.43 21.02 -15.24
C ARG A 300 13.76 19.78 -14.42
N PHE A 301 13.89 19.93 -13.12
CA PHE A 301 14.04 18.80 -12.20
C PHE A 301 12.86 17.82 -12.36
N GLY A 302 13.14 16.51 -12.42
CA GLY A 302 12.10 15.50 -12.67
C GLY A 302 11.86 15.21 -14.15
N TYR A 303 12.67 15.76 -15.07
CA TYR A 303 12.60 15.40 -16.48
C TYR A 303 12.88 13.91 -16.71
N SER A 304 13.80 13.34 -15.94
CA SER A 304 14.05 11.91 -15.88
C SER A 304 14.15 11.45 -14.44
N VAL A 305 13.58 10.29 -14.13
CA VAL A 305 13.61 9.67 -12.81
C VAL A 305 14.01 8.21 -12.93
N SER A 306 14.75 7.71 -11.95
CA SER A 306 15.05 6.29 -11.80
C SER A 306 15.10 5.95 -10.31
N VAL A 307 14.54 4.82 -9.91
CA VAL A 307 14.63 4.31 -8.54
C VAL A 307 15.10 2.86 -8.53
N SER A 308 15.98 2.54 -7.59
CA SER A 308 16.44 1.17 -7.34
C SER A 308 16.60 0.97 -5.84
N GLY A 309 15.73 0.15 -5.25
CA GLY A 309 15.58 0.10 -3.79
C GLY A 309 15.34 1.50 -3.24
N ASP A 310 16.18 1.92 -2.30
CA ASP A 310 16.04 3.20 -1.58
C ASP A 310 16.72 4.38 -2.27
N THR A 311 17.28 4.20 -3.46
CA THR A 311 18.03 5.27 -4.12
C THR A 311 17.27 5.73 -5.35
N ALA A 312 16.87 7.00 -5.33
CA ALA A 312 16.31 7.69 -6.48
C ALA A 312 17.37 8.59 -7.13
N LEU A 313 17.37 8.64 -8.47
CA LEU A 313 18.18 9.53 -9.28
C LEU A 313 17.23 10.39 -10.13
N ILE A 314 17.39 11.71 -10.03
CA ILE A 314 16.52 12.68 -10.70
C ILE A 314 17.36 13.61 -11.59
N GLY A 315 16.99 13.74 -12.86
CA GLY A 315 17.62 14.63 -13.81
C GLY A 315 16.97 16.01 -13.87
N ALA A 316 17.81 17.04 -13.99
CA ALA A 316 17.44 18.43 -14.28
C ALA A 316 18.30 18.91 -15.45
N TYR A 317 17.84 18.66 -16.68
CA TYR A 317 18.71 18.77 -17.86
C TYR A 317 19.01 20.21 -18.30
N PHE A 318 18.30 21.20 -17.76
CA PHE A 318 18.53 22.62 -18.00
C PHE A 318 19.15 23.38 -16.82
N ASP A 319 19.45 22.68 -15.73
CA ASP A 319 20.17 23.20 -14.58
C ASP A 319 21.46 23.93 -14.97
N ASP A 320 21.66 25.13 -14.44
CA ASP A 320 22.70 26.06 -14.89
C ASP A 320 23.82 26.35 -13.87
N ASP A 321 23.87 25.60 -12.76
CA ASP A 321 24.89 25.74 -11.71
C ASP A 321 26.32 25.45 -12.20
N GLY A 322 26.45 24.56 -13.19
CA GLY A 322 27.70 24.27 -13.89
C GLY A 322 27.99 25.18 -15.10
N GLY A 323 27.13 26.17 -15.36
CA GLY A 323 27.08 27.00 -16.57
C GLY A 323 25.76 26.84 -17.33
N ILE A 324 25.48 27.73 -18.30
CA ILE A 324 24.19 27.76 -19.03
C ILE A 324 23.77 26.36 -19.49
N ASN A 325 22.65 25.86 -18.96
CA ASN A 325 22.04 24.58 -19.30
C ASN A 325 23.03 23.41 -19.23
N SER A 326 23.91 23.41 -18.22
CA SER A 326 24.91 22.36 -18.03
C SER A 326 24.30 21.01 -17.63
N GLY A 327 23.10 21.05 -17.06
CA GLY A 327 22.37 19.90 -16.54
C GLY A 327 22.96 19.36 -15.24
N SER A 328 22.09 18.85 -14.38
CA SER A 328 22.43 18.22 -13.12
C SER A 328 21.68 16.90 -12.93
N ALA A 329 22.25 16.03 -12.10
CA ALA A 329 21.63 14.78 -11.67
C ALA A 329 21.76 14.65 -10.16
N TYR A 330 20.63 14.51 -9.49
CA TYR A 330 20.51 14.54 -8.05
C TYR A 330 20.20 13.14 -7.52
N VAL A 331 20.89 12.72 -6.47
CA VAL A 331 20.67 11.42 -5.83
C VAL A 331 19.99 11.64 -4.49
N PHE A 332 18.87 10.96 -4.28
CA PHE A 332 18.11 10.97 -3.04
C PHE A 332 18.09 9.56 -2.45
N ASP A 333 18.23 9.49 -1.13
CA ASP A 333 17.86 8.28 -0.39
C ASP A 333 16.35 8.43 -0.06
N VAL A 334 15.50 7.66 -0.75
CA VAL A 334 14.03 7.60 -0.56
C VAL A 334 13.64 6.50 0.45
N VAL A 335 14.47 6.39 1.50
CA VAL A 335 14.53 5.37 2.56
C VAL A 335 13.26 4.50 2.70
N SER A 336 13.38 3.20 2.42
CA SER A 336 12.46 2.13 2.85
C SER A 336 12.55 1.83 4.35
N GLY A 337 12.47 2.87 5.18
CA GLY A 337 12.07 2.65 6.56
C GLY A 337 10.69 1.97 6.57
N PRO A 338 10.28 1.30 7.65
CA PRO A 338 8.86 1.30 7.93
C PRO A 338 8.46 2.78 7.87
N VAL A 339 7.76 3.16 6.81
CA VAL A 339 6.88 4.30 6.94
C VAL A 339 5.91 3.77 7.95
N SER A 340 6.01 4.32 9.15
CA SER A 340 4.94 4.13 10.08
C SER A 340 3.65 4.44 9.34
N LEU A 341 2.75 3.48 9.34
CA LEU A 341 1.38 3.76 8.98
C LEU A 341 0.94 4.94 9.88
N ASP A 342 0.15 5.85 9.34
CA ASP A 342 -0.55 6.89 10.11
C ASP A 342 -2.00 6.76 9.67
N PHE A 343 -2.64 5.68 10.10
CA PHE A 343 -3.94 5.29 9.57
C PHE A 343 -5.03 6.28 10.00
N ASN A 344 -4.88 6.87 11.19
CA ASN A 344 -5.77 7.90 11.72
C ASN A 344 -5.44 9.32 11.19
N SER A 345 -4.37 9.48 10.40
CA SER A 345 -3.91 10.75 9.80
C SER A 345 -3.68 11.87 10.83
N ASN A 346 -3.23 11.52 12.04
CA ASN A 346 -3.02 12.47 13.13
C ASN A 346 -1.61 13.10 13.11
N GLY A 347 -0.74 12.66 12.19
CA GLY A 347 0.64 13.12 12.03
C GLY A 347 1.64 12.44 12.97
N ILE A 348 1.22 11.40 13.68
CA ILE A 348 2.05 10.53 14.52
C ILE A 348 2.08 9.15 13.84
N PRO A 349 3.27 8.60 13.61
CA PRO A 349 3.48 7.20 13.30
C PRO A 349 2.68 6.20 14.17
N ASP A 350 1.87 5.30 13.60
CA ASP A 350 1.16 4.20 14.30
C ASP A 350 2.13 3.35 15.16
N GLU A 351 3.37 3.15 14.71
CA GLU A 351 4.42 2.43 15.48
C GLU A 351 4.94 3.21 16.72
N CYS A 352 4.65 4.52 16.77
CA CYS A 352 4.91 5.39 17.92
C CYS A 352 3.65 5.59 18.79
N GLU A 353 2.53 4.98 18.40
CA GLU A 353 1.29 4.97 19.15
C GLU A 353 1.17 3.69 19.98
N ASN A 354 0.21 3.66 20.92
CA ASN A 354 0.02 2.49 21.76
C ASN A 354 -0.73 1.42 20.96
N ASP A 355 -0.15 0.22 20.95
CA ASP A 355 -0.75 -1.03 20.49
C ASP A 355 -0.50 -2.04 21.61
N CYS A 356 -1.47 -2.18 22.51
CA CYS A 356 -1.31 -2.95 23.73
C CYS A 356 -1.47 -4.47 23.49
N ASN A 357 -2.25 -4.87 22.47
CA ASN A 357 -2.50 -6.26 22.10
C ASN A 357 -1.51 -6.81 21.05
N LEU A 358 -0.65 -5.94 20.50
CA LEU A 358 0.37 -6.22 19.49
C LEU A 358 -0.19 -6.84 18.21
N ASN A 359 -1.42 -6.48 17.84
CA ASN A 359 -2.09 -6.97 16.64
C ASN A 359 -1.70 -6.16 15.38
N GLY A 360 -0.99 -5.04 15.54
CA GLY A 360 -0.58 -4.14 14.46
C GLY A 360 -1.59 -3.04 14.12
N VAL A 361 -2.60 -2.83 14.96
CA VAL A 361 -3.61 -1.77 14.94
C VAL A 361 -3.48 -0.99 16.25
N THR A 362 -3.59 0.33 16.19
CA THR A 362 -3.46 1.17 17.38
C THR A 362 -4.72 1.10 18.25
N ASP A 363 -4.56 1.29 19.56
CA ASP A 363 -5.64 1.20 20.56
C ASP A 363 -6.86 2.07 20.20
N ASP A 364 -6.63 3.28 19.66
CA ASP A 364 -7.68 4.22 19.24
C ASP A 364 -8.50 3.72 18.04
N ILE A 365 -7.86 2.98 17.12
CA ILE A 365 -8.54 2.35 15.98
C ILE A 365 -9.29 1.10 16.44
N ASP A 366 -8.71 0.33 17.36
CA ASP A 366 -9.31 -0.90 17.88
C ASP A 366 -10.62 -0.62 18.62
N ILE A 367 -10.68 0.45 19.41
CA ILE A 367 -11.90 0.89 20.13
C ILE A 367 -12.92 1.56 19.19
N ALA A 368 -12.46 2.22 18.13
CA ALA A 368 -13.34 2.83 17.12
C ALA A 368 -14.00 1.78 16.19
N GLY A 369 -13.38 0.60 16.07
CA GLY A 369 -13.84 -0.55 15.30
C GLY A 369 -14.68 -1.53 16.13
N PRO A 370 -15.13 -2.65 15.52
CA PRO A 370 -15.75 -3.76 16.23
C PRO A 370 -14.71 -4.74 16.80
N THR A 371 -13.43 -4.39 16.80
CA THR A 371 -12.32 -5.29 17.12
C THR A 371 -12.07 -5.36 18.61
N SER A 372 -12.25 -4.25 19.33
CA SER A 372 -12.08 -4.18 20.78
C SER A 372 -13.19 -3.38 21.45
N GLU A 373 -13.52 -3.74 22.69
CA GLU A 373 -14.46 -3.00 23.54
C GLU A 373 -13.67 -2.11 24.52
N ASP A 374 -14.28 -0.99 24.93
CA ASP A 374 -13.80 -0.08 25.99
C ASP A 374 -15.00 0.27 26.88
N CYS A 375 -15.19 -0.51 27.93
CA CYS A 375 -16.35 -0.41 28.80
C CYS A 375 -16.25 0.76 29.81
N ASN A 376 -15.03 1.18 30.16
CA ASN A 376 -14.75 2.22 31.15
C ASN A 376 -14.49 3.61 30.52
N LEU A 377 -14.38 3.67 29.18
CA LEU A 377 -14.10 4.84 28.35
C LEU A 377 -12.78 5.54 28.69
N ASN A 378 -11.74 4.78 29.02
CA ASN A 378 -10.43 5.29 29.39
C ASN A 378 -9.44 5.38 28.20
N GLU A 379 -9.89 5.05 26.99
CA GLU A 379 -9.09 5.01 25.75
C GLU A 379 -8.07 3.85 25.70
N LEU A 380 -8.27 2.80 26.50
CA LEU A 380 -7.53 1.53 26.44
C LEU A 380 -8.51 0.37 26.19
N PRO A 381 -8.19 -0.57 25.28
CA PRO A 381 -9.00 -1.76 25.09
C PRO A 381 -9.13 -2.61 26.35
N ASP A 382 -10.32 -3.14 26.61
CA ASP A 382 -10.63 -4.01 27.76
C ASP A 382 -9.64 -5.18 27.91
N GLU A 383 -9.25 -5.80 26.79
CA GLU A 383 -8.31 -6.92 26.77
C GLU A 383 -6.89 -6.56 27.23
N CYS A 384 -6.56 -5.27 27.28
CA CYS A 384 -5.28 -4.76 27.76
C CYS A 384 -5.29 -4.41 29.25
N GLU A 385 -6.45 -4.51 29.90
CA GLU A 385 -6.66 -4.18 31.31
C GLU A 385 -6.80 -5.41 32.21
N LEU A 386 -6.72 -6.62 31.64
CA LEU A 386 -6.96 -7.88 32.34
C LEU A 386 -5.91 -8.24 33.42
N ALA A 387 -4.74 -7.59 33.38
CA ALA A 387 -3.60 -7.96 34.23
C ALA A 387 -3.82 -7.58 35.71
N GLY A 388 -4.46 -8.47 36.47
CA GLY A 388 -4.78 -8.27 37.88
C GLY A 388 -6.17 -7.68 38.13
N ASN A 389 -6.95 -7.47 37.07
CA ASN A 389 -8.32 -6.95 37.08
C ASN A 389 -9.25 -7.86 36.25
N ASP A 390 -9.00 -9.18 36.25
CA ASP A 390 -9.89 -10.21 35.67
C ASP A 390 -9.84 -11.43 36.60
N CYS A 391 -10.62 -11.37 37.68
CA CYS A 391 -10.57 -12.35 38.76
C CYS A 391 -11.31 -13.66 38.43
N ASN A 392 -12.27 -13.64 37.50
CA ASN A 392 -13.01 -14.81 37.05
C ASN A 392 -12.49 -15.39 35.71
N ALA A 393 -11.50 -14.73 35.09
CA ALA A 393 -10.83 -15.12 33.84
C ALA A 393 -11.78 -15.18 32.63
N ASN A 394 -12.79 -14.32 32.56
CA ASN A 394 -13.78 -14.29 31.49
C ASN A 394 -13.46 -13.29 30.36
N THR A 395 -12.28 -12.66 30.40
CA THR A 395 -11.79 -11.65 29.45
C THR A 395 -12.56 -10.33 29.45
N ILE A 396 -13.26 -10.02 30.54
CA ILE A 396 -13.89 -8.73 30.81
C ILE A 396 -13.21 -8.15 32.06
N PRO A 397 -12.75 -6.88 32.04
CA PRO A 397 -12.20 -6.26 33.23
C PRO A 397 -13.21 -6.23 34.39
N ASP A 398 -12.74 -6.51 35.60
CA ASP A 398 -13.53 -6.57 36.85
C ASP A 398 -14.45 -5.34 37.00
N GLU A 399 -13.93 -4.14 36.71
CA GLU A 399 -14.71 -2.89 36.84
C GLU A 399 -15.88 -2.76 35.86
N CYS A 400 -15.95 -3.63 34.85
CA CYS A 400 -17.02 -3.71 33.87
C CYS A 400 -17.97 -4.88 34.13
N GLU A 401 -17.77 -5.57 35.24
CA GLU A 401 -18.64 -6.62 35.74
C GLU A 401 -19.65 -6.07 36.76
N THR A 402 -20.61 -6.91 37.10
CA THR A 402 -21.63 -6.51 38.08
C THR A 402 -21.05 -6.58 39.49
N ASP A 403 -21.11 -5.46 40.21
CA ASP A 403 -20.80 -5.33 41.63
C ASP A 403 -22.04 -4.75 42.32
N CYS A 404 -22.92 -5.62 42.81
CA CYS A 404 -24.21 -5.21 43.32
C CYS A 404 -24.09 -4.49 44.68
N ASN A 405 -23.08 -4.85 45.49
CA ASN A 405 -22.84 -4.27 46.82
C ASN A 405 -21.91 -3.03 46.78
N ASN A 406 -21.37 -2.68 45.61
CA ASN A 406 -20.48 -1.56 45.33
C ASN A 406 -19.22 -1.57 46.20
N ASN A 407 -18.68 -2.74 46.51
CA ASN A 407 -17.51 -2.87 47.37
C ASN A 407 -16.17 -2.82 46.59
N GLY A 408 -16.23 -2.78 45.27
CA GLY A 408 -15.09 -2.73 44.36
C GLY A 408 -14.57 -4.11 43.92
N THR A 409 -15.29 -5.19 44.22
CA THR A 409 -15.01 -6.55 43.74
C THR A 409 -16.27 -7.06 43.03
N PRO A 410 -16.17 -7.57 41.80
CA PRO A 410 -17.32 -8.14 41.09
C PRO A 410 -17.94 -9.29 41.85
N ASP A 411 -19.25 -9.43 41.74
CA ASP A 411 -20.02 -10.49 42.39
C ASP A 411 -19.41 -11.86 42.05
N ASP A 412 -19.10 -12.14 40.78
CA ASP A 412 -18.50 -13.41 40.33
C ASP A 412 -17.10 -13.72 40.90
N CYS A 413 -16.48 -12.74 41.56
CA CYS A 413 -15.15 -12.84 42.18
C CYS A 413 -15.19 -12.84 43.71
N GLU A 414 -16.38 -12.72 44.28
CA GLU A 414 -16.59 -12.70 45.71
C GLU A 414 -16.89 -14.09 46.26
N VAL A 415 -16.66 -14.27 47.56
CA VAL A 415 -17.18 -15.41 48.32
C VAL A 415 -18.20 -14.86 49.30
N PHE A 416 -19.47 -14.96 48.94
CA PHE A 416 -20.61 -14.44 49.68
C PHE A 416 -21.54 -15.56 50.17
N ALA A 417 -22.47 -15.18 51.03
CA ALA A 417 -23.63 -16.02 51.32
C ALA A 417 -24.55 -15.97 50.10
N ASP A 418 -24.79 -17.14 49.53
CA ASP A 418 -25.68 -17.38 48.40
C ASP A 418 -26.51 -18.62 48.77
N CYS A 419 -27.60 -18.37 49.47
CA CYS A 419 -28.41 -19.43 50.04
C CYS A 419 -29.25 -20.16 48.98
N ASN A 420 -29.52 -19.52 47.83
CA ASN A 420 -30.29 -20.07 46.71
C ASN A 420 -29.39 -20.62 45.56
N SER A 421 -28.08 -20.40 45.64
CA SER A 421 -27.06 -20.81 44.66
C SER A 421 -27.24 -20.20 43.26
N ASN A 422 -27.73 -18.97 43.15
CA ASN A 422 -27.95 -18.28 41.88
C ASN A 422 -26.76 -17.41 41.41
N ALA A 423 -25.67 -17.38 42.19
CA ALA A 423 -24.47 -16.57 41.98
C ALA A 423 -24.67 -15.05 42.14
N ILE A 424 -25.71 -14.63 42.88
CA ILE A 424 -25.93 -13.26 43.31
C ILE A 424 -25.81 -13.23 44.84
N PRO A 425 -25.10 -12.27 45.44
CA PRO A 425 -25.06 -12.14 46.89
C PRO A 425 -26.43 -11.97 47.53
N ASP A 426 -26.70 -12.72 48.61
CA ASP A 426 -27.94 -12.65 49.41
C ASP A 426 -28.32 -11.19 49.73
N GLU A 427 -27.33 -10.35 50.04
CA GLU A 427 -27.52 -8.93 50.37
C GLU A 427 -28.03 -8.07 49.19
N CYS A 428 -27.84 -8.54 47.97
CA CYS A 428 -28.31 -7.91 46.74
C CYS A 428 -29.72 -8.37 46.34
N GLU A 429 -30.27 -9.35 47.04
CA GLU A 429 -31.60 -9.92 46.80
C GLU A 429 -32.65 -9.46 47.82
N LEU A 430 -32.26 -8.62 48.80
CA LEU A 430 -33.12 -8.20 49.92
C LEU A 430 -34.25 -7.24 49.52
N VAL A 431 -34.15 -6.55 48.37
CA VAL A 431 -35.15 -5.54 47.99
C VAL A 431 -36.47 -6.21 47.60
N GLY A 432 -37.39 -6.26 48.56
CA GLY A 432 -38.72 -6.85 48.39
C GLY A 432 -38.81 -8.32 48.80
N ASN A 433 -37.70 -8.92 49.26
CA ASN A 433 -37.58 -10.31 49.70
C ASN A 433 -36.83 -10.41 51.04
N ASP A 434 -37.02 -9.47 51.97
CA ASP A 434 -36.52 -9.53 53.37
C ASP A 434 -37.61 -8.93 54.28
N CYS A 435 -38.65 -9.72 54.55
CA CYS A 435 -39.84 -9.27 55.25
C CYS A 435 -39.65 -9.17 56.77
N ASN A 436 -38.72 -9.91 57.36
CA ASN A 436 -38.38 -9.87 58.79
C ASN A 436 -37.22 -8.91 59.11
N GLY A 437 -36.50 -8.42 58.09
CA GLY A 437 -35.40 -7.46 58.20
C GLY A 437 -34.11 -8.07 58.78
N ASN A 438 -33.92 -9.38 58.61
CA ASN A 438 -32.78 -10.12 59.18
C ASN A 438 -31.54 -10.12 58.26
N ALA A 439 -31.63 -9.49 57.08
CA ALA A 439 -30.59 -9.47 56.04
C ALA A 439 -30.28 -10.84 55.42
N VAL A 440 -31.27 -11.72 55.36
CA VAL A 440 -31.29 -12.98 54.61
C VAL A 440 -32.51 -12.94 53.67
N PRO A 441 -32.38 -13.36 52.40
CA PRO A 441 -33.52 -13.45 51.50
C PRO A 441 -34.61 -14.37 52.08
N ASP A 442 -35.88 -13.97 51.93
CA ASP A 442 -37.06 -14.68 52.47
C ASP A 442 -37.06 -16.16 52.09
N GLU A 443 -36.68 -16.51 50.87
CA GLU A 443 -36.64 -17.91 50.41
C GLU A 443 -35.61 -18.80 51.14
N CYS A 444 -34.74 -18.20 51.94
CA CYS A 444 -33.69 -18.84 52.71
C CYS A 444 -33.97 -18.84 54.22
N ASP A 445 -35.05 -18.19 54.64
CA ASP A 445 -35.56 -18.30 55.98
C ASP A 445 -36.37 -19.58 56.19
N PRO A 446 -36.52 -20.03 57.45
CA PRO A 446 -37.41 -21.15 57.77
C PRO A 446 -38.85 -20.87 57.32
N ASP A 447 -39.37 -21.77 56.49
CA ASP A 447 -40.76 -21.85 56.07
C ASP A 447 -41.25 -23.28 56.32
N CYS A 448 -41.77 -23.50 57.52
CA CYS A 448 -42.12 -24.83 57.98
C CYS A 448 -43.40 -25.39 57.32
N ASN A 449 -44.28 -24.52 56.83
CA ASN A 449 -45.50 -24.91 56.14
C ASN A 449 -45.34 -24.91 54.59
N SER A 450 -44.17 -24.50 54.10
CA SER A 450 -43.74 -24.52 52.70
C SER A 450 -44.64 -23.70 51.78
N ASN A 451 -45.17 -22.57 52.27
CA ASN A 451 -46.08 -21.70 51.53
C ASN A 451 -45.38 -20.54 50.80
N SER A 452 -44.04 -20.48 50.86
CA SER A 452 -43.16 -19.47 50.28
C SER A 452 -43.21 -18.09 50.96
N LEU A 453 -43.68 -18.04 52.21
CA LEU A 453 -43.55 -16.89 53.11
C LEU A 453 -42.85 -17.38 54.40
N PRO A 454 -41.75 -16.74 54.83
CA PRO A 454 -41.05 -17.14 56.05
C PRO A 454 -41.95 -17.12 57.27
N ASP A 455 -41.73 -18.06 58.19
CA ASP A 455 -42.49 -18.18 59.44
C ASP A 455 -42.57 -16.83 60.17
N ASP A 456 -41.44 -16.12 60.31
CA ASP A 456 -41.32 -14.81 60.97
C ASP A 456 -42.10 -13.66 60.29
N CYS A 457 -42.56 -13.88 59.06
CA CYS A 457 -43.33 -12.92 58.26
C CYS A 457 -44.82 -13.27 58.20
N GLU A 458 -45.21 -14.37 58.83
CA GLU A 458 -46.57 -14.84 58.88
C GLU A 458 -47.29 -14.35 60.15
N LEU A 459 -48.63 -14.31 60.09
CA LEU A 459 -49.46 -14.20 61.28
C LEU A 459 -50.06 -15.57 61.56
N PHE A 460 -49.50 -16.26 62.54
CA PHE A 460 -49.86 -17.62 62.90
C PHE A 460 -50.38 -17.72 64.35
N ASP A 461 -51.06 -18.82 64.64
CA ASP A 461 -51.39 -19.19 66.01
C ASP A 461 -50.11 -19.73 66.67
N ASP A 462 -49.68 -19.06 67.74
CA ASP A 462 -48.53 -19.41 68.59
C ASP A 462 -49.00 -19.38 70.03
N CYS A 463 -49.45 -20.51 70.52
CA CYS A 463 -50.07 -20.60 71.83
C CYS A 463 -49.03 -20.44 72.95
N ASN A 464 -47.78 -20.86 72.71
CA ASN A 464 -46.71 -20.96 73.71
C ASN A 464 -45.80 -19.71 73.69
N ASN A 465 -46.01 -18.80 72.74
CA ASN A 465 -45.28 -17.56 72.46
C ASN A 465 -43.77 -17.77 72.23
N ASN A 466 -43.39 -18.87 71.57
CA ASN A 466 -42.00 -19.16 71.24
C ASN A 466 -41.56 -18.67 69.84
N ALA A 467 -42.47 -18.02 69.10
CA ALA A 467 -42.32 -17.53 67.73
C ALA A 467 -42.13 -18.62 66.66
N ILE A 468 -42.58 -19.85 66.92
CA ILE A 468 -42.71 -20.93 65.95
C ILE A 468 -44.21 -21.20 65.77
N PRO A 469 -44.73 -21.35 64.53
CA PRO A 469 -46.14 -21.68 64.33
C PRO A 469 -46.55 -22.99 65.02
N ASP A 470 -47.72 -23.01 65.67
CA ASP A 470 -48.26 -24.20 66.35
C ASP A 470 -48.27 -25.42 65.40
N GLU A 471 -48.57 -25.21 64.11
CA GLU A 471 -48.59 -26.27 63.09
C GLU A 471 -47.21 -26.88 62.79
N CYS A 472 -46.14 -26.18 63.17
CA CYS A 472 -44.74 -26.58 62.98
C CYS A 472 -44.16 -27.24 64.22
N GLU A 473 -44.94 -27.32 65.31
CA GLU A 473 -44.60 -27.98 66.55
C GLU A 473 -45.32 -29.33 66.74
N LEU A 474 -46.00 -29.84 65.71
CA LEU A 474 -46.81 -31.06 65.81
C LEU A 474 -45.98 -32.36 65.88
N ASP A 475 -44.74 -32.38 65.36
CA ASP A 475 -43.92 -33.60 65.33
C ASP A 475 -43.40 -33.96 66.73
N GLY A 476 -44.01 -34.99 67.33
CA GLY A 476 -43.68 -35.47 68.67
C GLY A 476 -44.39 -34.76 69.81
N ASN A 477 -45.12 -33.68 69.55
CA ASN A 477 -45.88 -32.92 70.54
C ASN A 477 -47.38 -32.79 70.22
N ASP A 478 -47.97 -33.64 69.35
CA ASP A 478 -49.43 -33.80 69.20
C ASP A 478 -49.80 -35.27 69.43
N CYS A 479 -49.89 -35.68 70.70
CA CYS A 479 -50.12 -37.07 71.08
C CYS A 479 -51.55 -37.55 70.74
N ASN A 480 -52.51 -36.64 70.59
CA ASN A 480 -53.91 -36.98 70.31
C ASN A 480 -54.29 -36.84 68.82
N ALA A 481 -53.36 -36.31 68.00
CA ALA A 481 -53.44 -36.10 66.56
C ALA A 481 -54.57 -35.16 66.13
N ASN A 482 -54.85 -34.10 66.90
CA ASN A 482 -55.91 -33.13 66.60
C ASN A 482 -55.41 -31.83 65.95
N THR A 483 -54.13 -31.79 65.54
CA THR A 483 -53.46 -30.66 64.89
C THR A 483 -53.33 -29.42 65.78
N ILE A 484 -53.27 -29.62 67.10
CA ILE A 484 -52.96 -28.60 68.10
C ILE A 484 -51.82 -29.17 68.96
N PRO A 485 -50.70 -28.45 69.17
CA PRO A 485 -49.66 -28.95 70.07
C PRO A 485 -50.21 -29.24 71.47
N ASP A 486 -49.80 -30.36 72.06
CA ASP A 486 -50.23 -30.86 73.37
C ASP A 486 -50.07 -29.80 74.47
N GLU A 487 -49.11 -28.88 74.34
CA GLU A 487 -48.89 -27.78 75.29
C GLU A 487 -49.89 -26.62 75.13
N CYS A 488 -50.53 -26.51 73.97
CA CYS A 488 -51.64 -25.60 73.71
C CYS A 488 -52.98 -26.15 74.20
N GLU A 489 -53.03 -27.44 74.57
CA GLU A 489 -54.22 -28.09 75.10
C GLU A 489 -54.34 -27.88 76.61
N ILE A 490 -55.01 -26.80 77.00
CA ILE A 490 -55.34 -26.58 78.42
C ILE A 490 -56.59 -27.44 78.77
N ASP A 491 -56.45 -28.31 79.78
CA ASP A 491 -57.50 -29.20 80.35
C ASP A 491 -58.89 -28.56 80.56
#